data_AF-A0A949IZE2-F1
#
_entry.id   AF-A0A949IZE2-F1
#
_cell.length_a   1.000
_cell.length_b   1.000
_cell.length_c   1.000
_cell.angle_alpha   90.00
_cell.angle_beta   90.00
_cell.angle_gamma   90.00
#
_symmetry.space_group_name_H-M   'P 1'
#
loop_
_entity.id
_entity.type
_entity.pdbx_description
1 polymer ?
#
loop_
_entity_poly.entity_id
_entity_poly.type
_entity_poly.pdbx_seq_one_letter_code
_entity_poly.pdbx_strand_id
1 'polypeptide(L)'
;MKKLGQRMPTFLAGEFQASASALQEAFPAKLDRLVVLTDGSLQPAFISPDVAARLRDSTSAVRRAVEYAFPPDKPMRAGLAINGYPMEESCNVDLIALKEDIPGMCSDGYIKEMLATFVFDHELGHLVVRNGMSYDEHLNECAADAYAALRHIQRFGKDTGFFESHSRAPHVVLGGSLPHYTDAALREVKALSARKDMTKLSLQETAKRAADIADRCSLGEATLGKLARAYLPVADACKRHIGDRPEVAKRLRHKNDEMWPLMFRETVRVMREYQGDSDIFQAGKSFLSHPDRRKYMEDLARTDPEWKAALDFIDMPEKEGNPAGRPSPQGAKAAL
;
A
#
# COMPACT_ATOMS: atom_id res chain seq x y z
N MET A 1 8.98 -5.26 28.20
CA MET A 1 8.10 -4.52 27.27
C MET A 1 7.32 -3.49 28.06
N LYS A 2 7.57 -2.20 27.85
CA LYS A 2 6.79 -1.12 28.49
C LYS A 2 5.37 -1.12 27.92
N LYS A 3 4.36 -0.96 28.77
CA LYS A 3 2.95 -0.80 28.36
C LYS A 3 2.81 0.45 27.49
N LEU A 4 2.84 0.27 26.17
CA LEU A 4 2.44 1.25 25.16
C LEU A 4 0.91 1.28 25.12
N GLY A 5 0.30 2.03 26.04
CA GLY A 5 -1.14 2.24 26.05
C GLY A 5 -1.42 3.68 26.43
N GLN A 6 -2.09 4.41 25.52
CA GLN A 6 -2.74 5.72 25.73
C GLN A 6 -1.94 7.02 25.49
N ARG A 7 -0.82 7.03 24.76
CA ARG A 7 -0.19 8.30 24.26
C ARG A 7 0.16 8.32 22.77
N MET A 8 -0.64 7.66 21.92
CA MET A 8 -0.38 7.60 20.48
C MET A 8 -0.65 8.88 19.66
N PRO A 9 -1.67 9.72 19.96
CA PRO A 9 -2.05 10.79 19.03
C PRO A 9 -0.97 11.86 18.83
N THR A 10 -0.28 12.25 19.90
CA THR A 10 0.72 13.34 19.84
C THR A 10 2.02 12.93 19.18
N PHE A 11 2.39 11.64 19.25
CA PHE A 11 3.62 11.15 18.63
C PHE A 11 3.52 11.19 17.09
N LEU A 12 2.43 10.69 16.53
CA LEU A 12 2.23 10.65 15.08
C LEU A 12 2.15 12.05 14.46
N ALA A 13 1.47 12.99 15.12
CA ALA A 13 1.42 14.37 14.65
C ALA A 13 2.82 15.00 14.53
N GLY A 14 3.69 14.77 15.53
CA GLY A 14 5.07 15.25 15.49
C GLY A 14 5.89 14.61 14.37
N GLU A 15 5.75 13.30 14.15
CA GLU A 15 6.42 12.58 13.06
C GLU A 15 5.95 13.03 11.67
N PHE A 16 4.64 13.26 11.50
CA PHE A 16 4.08 13.78 10.26
C PHE A 16 4.58 15.19 9.97
N GLN A 17 4.58 16.07 10.98
CA GLN A 17 5.13 17.41 10.87
C GLN A 17 6.61 17.38 10.48
N ALA A 18 7.44 16.63 11.21
CA ALA A 18 8.88 16.55 10.95
C ALA A 18 9.19 16.00 9.55
N SER A 19 8.48 14.96 9.12
CA SER A 19 8.63 14.37 7.79
C SER A 19 8.15 15.30 6.68
N ALA A 20 7.02 16.01 6.88
CA ALA A 20 6.52 17.01 5.93
C ALA A 20 7.49 18.20 5.79
N SER A 21 8.00 18.74 6.90
CA SER A 21 9.00 19.80 6.92
C SER A 21 10.26 19.40 6.15
N ALA A 22 10.83 18.23 6.45
CA ALA A 22 12.03 17.76 5.76
C ALA A 22 11.81 17.57 4.25
N LEU A 23 10.62 17.13 3.85
CA LEU A 23 10.27 16.99 2.44
C LEU A 23 10.06 18.33 1.74
N GLN A 24 9.43 19.29 2.41
CA GLN A 24 9.28 20.65 1.89
C GLN A 24 10.65 21.30 1.66
N GLU A 25 11.60 21.11 2.57
CA GLU A 25 13.00 21.56 2.38
C GLU A 25 13.68 20.86 1.20
N ALA A 26 13.44 19.55 1.01
CA ALA A 26 14.02 18.77 -0.07
C ALA A 26 13.39 19.05 -1.45
N PHE A 27 12.12 19.44 -1.49
CA PHE A 27 11.32 19.67 -2.69
C PHE A 27 10.49 20.97 -2.61
N PRO A 28 11.12 22.14 -2.42
CA PRO A 28 10.41 23.38 -2.10
C PRO A 28 9.40 23.77 -3.18
N ALA A 29 9.76 23.62 -4.46
CA ALA A 29 8.86 23.95 -5.57
C ALA A 29 7.68 22.98 -5.77
N LYS A 30 7.74 21.77 -5.18
CA LYS A 30 6.65 20.78 -5.30
C LYS A 30 5.69 20.81 -4.12
N LEU A 31 6.14 21.35 -2.98
CA LEU A 31 5.44 21.26 -1.70
C LEU A 31 5.32 22.63 -1.03
N ASP A 32 5.46 23.73 -1.78
CA ASP A 32 5.27 25.10 -1.30
C ASP A 32 3.85 25.33 -0.73
N ARG A 33 2.88 24.53 -1.20
CA ARG A 33 1.48 24.62 -0.80
C ARG A 33 0.97 23.35 -0.11
N LEU A 34 1.86 22.53 0.46
CA LEU A 34 1.47 21.30 1.17
C LEU A 34 0.68 21.62 2.45
N VAL A 35 -0.42 20.91 2.63
CA VAL A 35 -1.24 20.87 3.86
C VAL A 35 -1.45 19.42 4.24
N VAL A 36 -1.16 19.05 5.49
CA VAL A 36 -1.39 17.71 6.04
C VAL A 36 -2.47 17.76 7.11
N LEU A 37 -3.55 17.02 6.93
CA LEU A 37 -4.70 16.92 7.83
C LEU A 37 -4.82 15.52 8.44
N THR A 38 -5.41 15.44 9.63
CA THR A 38 -5.83 14.16 10.24
C THR A 38 -7.32 14.18 10.53
N ASP A 39 -8.02 13.03 10.46
CA ASP A 39 -9.48 12.98 10.67
C ASP A 39 -9.94 13.27 12.11
N GLY A 40 -9.03 13.16 13.10
CA GLY A 40 -9.31 13.48 14.50
C GLY A 40 -9.03 14.92 14.91
N SER A 41 -8.49 15.75 14.00
CA SER A 41 -8.08 17.13 14.31
C SER A 41 -8.50 18.13 13.24
N LEU A 42 -9.11 19.25 13.67
CA LEU A 42 -9.31 20.42 12.81
C LEU A 42 -8.07 21.32 12.75
N GLN A 43 -7.02 21.01 13.51
CA GLN A 43 -5.71 21.63 13.39
C GLN A 43 -4.86 20.79 12.43
N PRO A 44 -4.41 21.35 11.30
CA PRO A 44 -3.51 20.64 10.40
C PRO A 44 -2.25 20.15 11.13
N ALA A 45 -1.80 18.94 10.84
CA ALA A 45 -0.54 18.41 11.33
C ALA A 45 0.67 19.15 10.71
N PHE A 46 0.51 19.67 9.50
CA PHE A 46 1.49 20.51 8.84
C PHE A 46 0.81 21.48 7.88
N ILE A 47 1.34 22.71 7.80
CA ILE A 47 0.97 23.71 6.81
C ILE A 47 2.26 24.33 6.29
N SER A 48 2.44 24.35 4.98
CA SER A 48 3.59 25.01 4.36
C SER A 48 3.57 26.52 4.65
N PRO A 49 4.73 27.15 4.93
CA PRO A 49 4.83 28.57 5.25
C PRO A 49 4.08 29.49 4.27
N ASP A 50 4.13 29.20 2.97
CA ASP A 50 3.57 30.07 1.92
C ASP A 50 2.04 30.12 1.93
N VAL A 51 1.38 29.08 2.45
CA VAL A 51 -0.08 29.02 2.61
C VAL A 51 -0.53 29.19 4.06
N ALA A 52 0.39 29.12 5.02
CA ALA A 52 0.09 29.19 6.45
C ALA A 52 -0.65 30.47 6.83
N ALA A 53 -0.23 31.63 6.33
CA ALA A 53 -0.89 32.90 6.65
C ALA A 53 -2.35 32.96 6.15
N ARG A 54 -2.67 32.26 5.06
CA ARG A 54 -4.02 32.23 4.47
C ARG A 54 -4.94 31.25 5.19
N LEU A 55 -4.39 30.14 5.67
CA LEU A 55 -5.18 29.03 6.22
C LEU A 55 -5.24 29.00 7.75
N ARG A 56 -4.37 29.74 8.45
CA ARG A 56 -4.25 29.70 9.92
C ARG A 56 -5.58 29.85 10.64
N ASP A 57 -6.46 30.72 10.13
CA ASP A 57 -7.74 31.04 10.76
C ASP A 57 -8.94 30.40 10.03
N SER A 58 -8.72 29.64 8.96
CA SER A 58 -9.81 29.05 8.18
C SER A 58 -10.22 27.65 8.65
N THR A 59 -10.74 27.58 9.87
CA THR A 59 -11.26 26.32 10.43
C THR A 59 -12.38 25.71 9.59
N SER A 60 -13.15 26.54 8.87
CA SER A 60 -14.22 26.08 7.99
C SER A 60 -13.69 25.38 6.74
N ALA A 61 -12.60 25.88 6.14
CA ALA A 61 -11.98 25.26 4.97
C ALA A 61 -11.30 23.94 5.34
N VAL A 62 -10.58 23.89 6.47
CA VAL A 62 -10.01 22.66 6.99
C VAL A 62 -11.09 21.61 7.23
N ARG A 63 -12.21 21.99 7.87
CA ARG A 63 -13.32 21.07 8.09
C ARG A 63 -13.88 20.50 6.79
N ARG A 64 -14.15 21.34 5.78
CA ARG A 64 -14.63 20.89 4.48
C ARG A 64 -13.65 19.93 3.79
N ALA A 65 -12.35 20.19 3.91
CA ALA A 65 -11.31 19.33 3.36
C ALA A 65 -11.28 17.95 4.04
N VAL A 66 -11.40 17.91 5.38
CA VAL A 66 -11.52 16.66 6.14
C VAL A 66 -12.80 15.89 5.76
N GLU A 67 -13.96 16.56 5.72
CA GLU A 67 -15.24 15.95 5.33
C GLU A 67 -15.21 15.42 3.90
N TYR A 68 -14.55 16.12 2.99
CA TYR A 68 -14.36 15.67 1.61
C TYR A 68 -13.47 14.42 1.53
N ALA A 69 -12.36 14.40 2.28
CA ALA A 69 -11.43 13.28 2.30
C ALA A 69 -12.02 12.04 2.97
N PHE A 70 -12.83 12.24 4.02
CA PHE A 70 -13.41 11.18 4.86
C PHE A 70 -14.92 11.33 5.02
N PRO A 71 -15.69 11.20 3.92
CA PRO A 71 -17.14 11.33 4.01
C PRO A 71 -17.72 10.14 4.80
N PRO A 72 -18.74 10.38 5.66
CA PRO A 72 -19.22 9.41 6.64
C PRO A 72 -19.88 8.17 6.00
N ASP A 73 -20.28 8.26 4.73
CA ASP A 73 -21.00 7.23 3.98
C ASP A 73 -20.10 6.37 3.09
N LYS A 74 -18.79 6.68 2.97
CA LYS A 74 -17.88 5.93 2.12
C LYS A 74 -17.03 4.92 2.89
N PRO A 75 -16.64 3.80 2.23
CA PRO A 75 -15.69 2.87 2.82
C PRO A 75 -14.41 3.60 3.22
N MET A 76 -13.90 3.23 4.38
CA MET A 76 -12.82 3.93 5.05
C MET A 76 -11.53 3.89 4.23
N ARG A 77 -10.99 5.07 3.89
CA ARG A 77 -9.66 5.26 3.32
C ARG A 77 -8.66 5.54 4.45
N ALA A 78 -7.44 5.05 4.30
CA ALA A 78 -6.37 5.28 5.27
C ALA A 78 -5.68 6.64 5.06
N GLY A 79 -5.54 7.04 3.80
CA GLY A 79 -4.93 8.29 3.36
C GLY A 79 -5.54 8.76 2.04
N LEU A 80 -5.22 10.01 1.68
CA LEU A 80 -5.57 10.63 0.42
C LEU A 80 -4.59 11.76 0.11
N ALA A 81 -3.98 11.73 -1.08
CA ALA A 81 -3.25 12.85 -1.67
C ALA A 81 -4.06 13.51 -2.80
N ILE A 82 -4.07 14.85 -2.84
CA ILE A 82 -4.69 15.64 -3.92
C ILE A 82 -3.74 16.78 -4.29
N ASN A 83 -3.42 16.91 -5.58
CA ASN A 83 -2.74 18.10 -6.08
C ASN A 83 -3.74 19.20 -6.41
N GLY A 84 -3.50 20.41 -5.91
CA GLY A 84 -4.30 21.60 -6.23
C GLY A 84 -5.74 21.59 -5.69
N TYR A 85 -5.96 21.00 -4.51
CA TYR A 85 -7.26 21.04 -3.82
C TYR A 85 -7.69 22.50 -3.53
N PRO A 86 -8.90 22.93 -3.94
CA PRO A 86 -9.38 24.30 -3.72
C PRO A 86 -9.89 24.45 -2.28
N MET A 87 -9.01 24.91 -1.39
CA MET A 87 -9.32 25.04 0.04
C MET A 87 -10.20 26.28 0.30
N GLU A 88 -9.87 27.39 -0.37
CA GLU A 88 -10.63 28.65 -0.38
C GLU A 88 -10.59 29.31 -1.77
N GLU A 89 -11.41 30.35 -1.96
CA GLU A 89 -11.38 31.18 -3.16
C GLU A 89 -9.97 31.74 -3.35
N SER A 90 -9.31 31.36 -4.45
CA SER A 90 -7.90 31.66 -4.78
C SER A 90 -6.79 30.96 -3.98
N CYS A 91 -7.10 29.96 -3.15
CA CYS A 91 -6.11 29.16 -2.42
C CYS A 91 -6.22 27.67 -2.75
N ASN A 92 -5.39 27.23 -3.70
CA ASN A 92 -5.20 25.80 -4.01
C ASN A 92 -4.01 25.25 -3.22
N VAL A 93 -4.19 24.08 -2.62
CA VAL A 93 -3.18 23.40 -1.80
C VAL A 93 -2.89 22.00 -2.32
N ASP A 94 -1.70 21.50 -2.03
CA ASP A 94 -1.42 20.08 -2.18
C ASP A 94 -1.82 19.41 -0.86
N LEU A 95 -2.93 18.69 -0.88
CA LEU A 95 -3.57 18.16 0.33
C LEU A 95 -3.14 16.72 0.56
N ILE A 96 -2.68 16.42 1.78
CA ILE A 96 -2.65 15.07 2.33
C ILE A 96 -3.65 15.01 3.48
N ALA A 97 -4.55 14.04 3.44
CA ALA A 97 -5.48 13.77 4.52
C ALA A 97 -5.28 12.34 5.02
N LEU A 98 -5.10 12.16 6.33
CA LEU A 98 -4.83 10.86 6.95
C LEU A 98 -5.89 10.51 7.98
N LYS A 99 -6.14 9.21 8.13
CA LYS A 99 -6.93 8.69 9.23
C LYS A 99 -6.06 8.48 10.47
N GLU A 100 -6.46 8.97 11.64
CA GLU A 100 -5.72 8.75 12.90
C GLU A 100 -5.79 7.30 13.34
N ASP A 101 -6.96 6.69 13.24
CA ASP A 101 -7.14 5.24 13.46
C ASP A 101 -7.19 4.53 12.12
N ILE A 102 -6.02 4.26 11.56
CA ILE A 102 -5.89 3.41 10.37
C ILE A 102 -6.27 1.98 10.79
N PRO A 103 -7.40 1.44 10.29
CA PRO A 103 -7.79 0.08 10.60
C PRO A 103 -6.91 -0.83 9.78
N GLY A 104 -5.99 -1.48 10.46
CA GLY A 104 -5.15 -2.51 9.90
C GLY A 104 -5.14 -3.70 10.85
N MET A 105 -5.02 -4.89 10.30
CA MET A 105 -4.52 -6.02 11.05
C MET A 105 -3.05 -5.69 11.36
N CYS A 106 -2.78 -5.06 12.50
CA CYS A 106 -1.44 -5.18 13.05
C CYS A 106 -1.22 -6.67 13.24
N SER A 107 -0.39 -7.26 12.40
CA SER A 107 0.13 -8.59 12.67
C SER A 107 1.05 -8.47 13.88
N ASP A 108 1.40 -9.60 14.49
CA ASP A 108 2.39 -9.63 15.56
C ASP A 108 3.76 -9.06 15.10
N GLY A 109 3.95 -8.81 13.80
CA GLY A 109 5.18 -8.33 13.19
C GLY A 109 5.41 -6.83 13.23
N TYR A 110 4.38 -5.96 13.27
CA TYR A 110 4.60 -4.51 13.23
C TYR A 110 3.57 -3.69 14.03
N ILE A 111 3.99 -2.50 14.49
CA ILE A 111 3.17 -1.61 15.33
C ILE A 111 2.35 -0.62 14.48
N LYS A 112 1.23 -0.10 15.03
CA LYS A 112 0.33 0.84 14.34
C LYS A 112 1.07 2.05 13.76
N GLU A 113 2.09 2.53 14.47
CA GLU A 113 2.92 3.66 14.08
C GLU A 113 3.65 3.43 12.75
N MET A 114 4.15 2.21 12.53
CA MET A 114 4.81 1.86 11.27
C MET A 114 3.83 1.96 10.09
N LEU A 115 2.62 1.43 10.25
CA LEU A 115 1.59 1.54 9.21
C LEU A 115 1.14 2.98 8.97
N ALA A 116 0.97 3.77 10.04
CA ALA A 116 0.58 5.17 9.93
C ALA A 116 1.62 5.99 9.16
N THR A 117 2.90 5.83 9.50
CA THR A 117 3.99 6.49 8.76
C THR A 117 4.14 5.97 7.34
N PHE A 118 3.94 4.67 7.09
CA PHE A 118 3.97 4.11 5.74
C PHE A 118 2.86 4.71 4.86
N VAL A 119 1.62 4.77 5.35
CA VAL A 119 0.50 5.40 4.61
C VAL A 119 0.81 6.87 4.36
N PHE A 120 1.33 7.59 5.35
CA PHE A 120 1.71 8.98 5.16
C PHE A 120 2.79 9.16 4.08
N ASP A 121 3.86 8.36 4.12
CA ASP A 121 4.89 8.42 3.09
C ASP A 121 4.38 7.99 1.72
N HIS A 122 3.40 7.08 1.66
CA HIS A 122 2.76 6.69 0.41
C HIS A 122 2.06 7.90 -0.22
N GLU A 123 1.25 8.63 0.55
CA GLU A 123 0.59 9.86 0.07
C GLU A 123 1.61 10.94 -0.33
N LEU A 124 2.70 11.09 0.42
CA LEU A 124 3.81 11.99 0.03
C LEU A 124 4.49 11.53 -1.26
N GLY A 125 4.63 10.21 -1.44
CA GLY A 125 5.23 9.57 -2.60
C GLY A 125 4.51 9.98 -3.89
N HIS A 126 3.18 10.08 -3.87
CA HIS A 126 2.43 10.62 -5.00
C HIS A 126 2.90 12.03 -5.41
N LEU A 127 3.13 12.92 -4.44
CA LEU A 127 3.51 14.31 -4.70
C LEU A 127 4.98 14.47 -5.14
N VAL A 128 5.91 13.71 -4.54
CA VAL A 128 7.36 13.97 -4.72
C VAL A 128 8.02 13.07 -5.77
N VAL A 129 7.53 11.86 -5.98
CA VAL A 129 8.15 10.88 -6.88
C VAL A 129 7.79 11.18 -8.33
N ARG A 130 8.76 11.03 -9.25
CA ARG A 130 8.45 11.07 -10.68
C ARG A 130 7.45 9.94 -10.99
N ASN A 131 6.38 10.25 -11.70
CA ASN A 131 5.25 9.35 -12.00
C ASN A 131 4.29 9.12 -10.82
N GLY A 132 4.50 9.74 -9.65
CA GLY A 132 3.59 9.63 -8.51
C GLY A 132 2.19 10.22 -8.75
N MET A 133 2.03 11.07 -9.77
CA MET A 133 0.74 11.60 -10.27
C MET A 133 0.56 11.31 -11.77
N SER A 134 1.02 10.14 -12.25
CA SER A 134 0.84 9.72 -13.65
C SER A 134 -0.64 9.41 -13.96
N TYR A 135 -1.01 9.49 -15.25
CA TYR A 135 -2.29 8.97 -15.76
C TYR A 135 -2.38 7.44 -15.67
N ASP A 136 -1.24 6.75 -15.65
CA ASP A 136 -1.19 5.33 -15.32
C ASP A 136 -1.28 5.17 -13.81
N GLU A 137 -2.48 4.82 -13.33
CA GLU A 137 -2.76 4.64 -11.91
C GLU A 137 -1.88 3.55 -11.28
N HIS A 138 -1.58 2.48 -11.98
CA HIS A 138 -0.80 1.41 -11.37
C HIS A 138 0.68 1.81 -11.22
N LEU A 139 1.22 2.54 -12.20
CA LEU A 139 2.55 3.14 -12.10
C LEU A 139 2.65 4.13 -10.93
N ASN A 140 1.59 4.93 -10.72
CA ASN A 140 1.57 5.93 -9.64
C ASN A 140 1.58 5.28 -8.24
N GLU A 141 0.79 4.21 -8.06
CA GLU A 141 0.72 3.43 -6.82
C GLU A 141 2.04 2.72 -6.56
N CYS A 142 2.68 2.15 -7.60
CA CYS A 142 3.99 1.53 -7.48
C CYS A 142 5.06 2.54 -7.02
N ALA A 143 5.01 3.77 -7.53
CA ALA A 143 5.93 4.84 -7.13
C ALA A 143 5.73 5.26 -5.67
N ALA A 144 4.47 5.44 -5.25
CA ALA A 144 4.10 5.77 -3.88
C ALA A 144 4.51 4.67 -2.88
N ASP A 145 4.17 3.41 -3.15
CA ASP A 145 4.53 2.28 -2.28
C ASP A 145 6.04 2.01 -2.24
N ALA A 146 6.76 2.17 -3.35
CA ALA A 146 8.21 2.04 -3.35
C ALA A 146 8.86 3.14 -2.48
N TYR A 147 8.34 4.36 -2.54
CA TYR A 147 8.82 5.47 -1.72
C TYR A 147 8.56 5.22 -0.23
N ALA A 148 7.33 4.85 0.12
CA ALA A 148 6.94 4.51 1.48
C ALA A 148 7.78 3.36 2.06
N ALA A 149 8.03 2.31 1.27
CA ALA A 149 8.87 1.18 1.66
C ALA A 149 10.33 1.59 1.93
N LEU A 150 10.90 2.47 1.10
CA LEU A 150 12.25 2.98 1.32
C LEU A 150 12.32 3.85 2.58
N ARG A 151 11.34 4.73 2.79
CA ARG A 151 11.22 5.57 3.99
C ARG A 151 11.03 4.74 5.26
N HIS A 152 10.26 3.65 5.18
CA HIS A 152 10.11 2.67 6.26
C HIS A 152 11.46 2.08 6.66
N ILE A 153 12.27 1.62 5.70
CA ILE A 153 13.61 1.08 5.97
C ILE A 153 14.52 2.14 6.62
N GLN A 154 14.42 3.40 6.19
CA GLN A 154 15.21 4.49 6.78
C GLN A 154 14.84 4.78 8.23
N ARG A 155 13.56 4.68 8.60
CA ARG A 155 13.10 4.94 9.96
C ARG A 155 13.25 3.75 10.90
N PHE A 156 12.91 2.56 10.43
CA PHE A 156 12.74 1.38 11.30
C PHE A 156 13.74 0.25 11.00
N GLY A 157 14.53 0.38 9.94
CA GLY A 157 15.36 -0.71 9.44
C GLY A 157 14.58 -1.70 8.57
N LYS A 158 15.28 -2.72 8.07
CA LYS A 158 14.72 -3.71 7.12
C LYS A 158 14.03 -4.91 7.80
N ASP A 159 14.35 -5.18 9.07
CA ASP A 159 13.97 -6.41 9.78
C ASP A 159 12.76 -6.21 10.70
N THR A 160 11.67 -5.63 10.17
CA THR A 160 10.49 -5.26 10.96
C THR A 160 9.26 -6.14 10.69
N GLY A 161 9.37 -7.22 9.91
CA GLY A 161 8.23 -8.06 9.53
C GLY A 161 7.12 -7.36 8.71
N PHE A 162 7.33 -6.08 8.37
CA PHE A 162 6.33 -5.22 7.73
C PHE A 162 6.06 -5.69 6.30
N PHE A 163 7.12 -5.97 5.52
CA PHE A 163 6.98 -6.38 4.11
C PHE A 163 6.30 -7.75 3.94
N GLU A 164 6.44 -8.65 4.91
CA GLU A 164 5.76 -9.95 4.94
C GLU A 164 4.26 -9.79 5.25
N SER A 165 3.93 -8.81 6.09
CA SER A 165 2.57 -8.59 6.59
C SER A 165 1.78 -7.59 5.72
N HIS A 166 2.46 -6.68 5.03
CA HIS A 166 1.86 -5.63 4.21
C HIS A 166 1.78 -6.00 2.73
N SER A 167 1.27 -7.20 2.43
CA SER A 167 1.02 -7.62 1.05
C SER A 167 -0.21 -6.93 0.48
N ARG A 168 -0.08 -6.45 -0.75
CA ARG A 168 -1.11 -5.86 -1.60
C ARG A 168 -1.84 -6.88 -2.47
N ALA A 169 -1.40 -8.15 -2.49
CA ALA A 169 -2.09 -9.23 -3.20
C ALA A 169 -3.60 -9.38 -2.91
N PRO A 170 -4.13 -9.06 -1.71
CA PRO A 170 -5.59 -9.05 -1.50
C PRO A 170 -6.35 -8.15 -2.47
N HIS A 171 -5.71 -7.11 -3.03
CA HIS A 171 -6.33 -6.23 -4.02
C HIS A 171 -6.62 -6.93 -5.36
N VAL A 172 -5.92 -8.02 -5.68
CA VAL A 172 -6.20 -8.84 -6.86
C VAL A 172 -7.06 -10.03 -6.47
N VAL A 173 -6.64 -10.79 -5.47
CA VAL A 173 -7.24 -12.09 -5.13
C VAL A 173 -8.70 -11.96 -4.68
N LEU A 174 -9.07 -10.84 -4.05
CA LEU A 174 -10.41 -10.64 -3.48
C LEU A 174 -11.25 -9.60 -4.25
N GLY A 175 -10.88 -9.27 -5.48
CA GLY A 175 -11.62 -8.28 -6.28
C GLY A 175 -11.48 -6.86 -5.74
N GLY A 176 -10.24 -6.47 -5.46
CA GLY A 176 -9.88 -5.17 -4.89
C GLY A 176 -9.65 -4.06 -5.93
N SER A 177 -8.87 -3.04 -5.53
CA SER A 177 -8.41 -1.99 -6.45
C SER A 177 -7.14 -2.48 -7.16
N LEU A 178 -7.23 -2.85 -8.45
CA LEU A 178 -6.10 -3.39 -9.22
C LEU A 178 -4.89 -2.46 -9.28
N PRO A 179 -5.02 -1.12 -9.43
CA PRO A 179 -3.88 -0.21 -9.40
C PRO A 179 -3.01 -0.37 -8.14
N HIS A 180 -3.62 -0.74 -7.01
CA HIS A 180 -2.90 -0.90 -5.74
C HIS A 180 -2.18 -2.25 -5.62
N TYR A 181 -2.15 -3.11 -6.65
CA TYR A 181 -1.40 -4.37 -6.63
C TYR A 181 0.11 -4.17 -6.86
N THR A 182 0.77 -3.54 -5.90
CA THR A 182 2.17 -3.07 -6.02
C THR A 182 3.19 -4.03 -5.41
N ASP A 183 2.83 -5.30 -5.17
CA ASP A 183 3.69 -6.30 -4.50
C ASP A 183 5.06 -6.49 -5.18
N ALA A 184 5.14 -6.29 -6.50
CA ALA A 184 6.40 -6.33 -7.21
C ALA A 184 7.36 -5.21 -6.76
N ALA A 185 6.85 -3.99 -6.56
CA ALA A 185 7.63 -2.85 -6.09
C ALA A 185 8.12 -3.06 -4.66
N LEU A 186 7.24 -3.54 -3.76
CA LEU A 186 7.61 -3.83 -2.37
C LEU A 186 8.68 -4.93 -2.28
N ARG A 187 8.57 -6.00 -3.07
CA ARG A 187 9.59 -7.07 -3.14
C ARG A 187 10.91 -6.56 -3.70
N GLU A 188 10.90 -5.68 -4.70
CA GLU A 188 12.12 -5.09 -5.25
C GLU A 188 12.82 -4.19 -4.22
N VAL A 189 12.07 -3.37 -3.46
CA VAL A 189 12.63 -2.58 -2.35
C VAL A 189 13.28 -3.48 -1.31
N LYS A 190 12.58 -4.55 -0.89
CA LYS A 190 13.10 -5.54 0.06
C LYS A 190 14.39 -6.19 -0.45
N ALA A 191 14.38 -6.69 -1.69
CA ALA A 191 15.54 -7.30 -2.34
C ALA A 191 16.71 -6.32 -2.50
N LEU A 192 16.44 -5.04 -2.77
CA LEU A 192 17.45 -4.00 -2.82
C LEU A 192 18.06 -3.72 -1.45
N SER A 193 17.25 -3.66 -0.39
CA SER A 193 17.70 -3.44 1.00
C SER A 193 18.57 -4.57 1.55
N ALA A 194 18.43 -5.79 0.99
CA ALA A 194 19.30 -6.91 1.32
C ALA A 194 20.72 -6.76 0.72
N ARG A 195 20.84 -6.00 -0.38
CA ARG A 195 22.10 -5.84 -1.16
C ARG A 195 22.79 -4.51 -0.91
N LYS A 196 22.07 -3.48 -0.47
CA LYS A 196 22.57 -2.12 -0.28
C LYS A 196 21.99 -1.51 0.99
N ASP A 197 22.82 -0.74 1.68
CA ASP A 197 22.35 0.09 2.80
C ASP A 197 21.52 1.27 2.25
N MET A 198 20.21 1.23 2.51
CA MET A 198 19.26 2.25 2.07
C MET A 198 19.00 3.29 3.17
N THR A 199 19.53 3.09 4.38
CA THR A 199 19.25 3.93 5.56
C THR A 199 19.77 5.37 5.41
N LYS A 200 20.76 5.56 4.52
CA LYS A 200 21.46 6.84 4.32
C LYS A 200 21.06 7.61 3.06
N LEU A 201 20.06 7.14 2.31
CA LEU A 201 19.62 7.89 1.11
C LEU A 201 18.99 9.23 1.53
N SER A 202 19.35 10.31 0.84
CA SER A 202 18.61 11.57 0.93
C SER A 202 17.17 11.42 0.43
N LEU A 203 16.28 12.36 0.76
CA LEU A 203 14.88 12.32 0.32
C LEU A 203 14.75 12.37 -1.21
N GLN A 204 15.64 13.11 -1.89
CA GLN A 204 15.70 13.18 -3.35
C GLN A 204 16.20 11.86 -3.96
N GLU A 205 17.21 11.22 -3.38
CA GLU A 205 17.68 9.91 -3.83
C GLU A 205 16.63 8.82 -3.59
N THR A 206 15.91 8.87 -2.48
CA THR A 206 14.78 8.00 -2.18
C THR A 206 13.69 8.16 -3.24
N ALA A 207 13.28 9.38 -3.56
CA ALA A 207 12.28 9.65 -4.58
C ALA A 207 12.73 9.17 -5.97
N LYS A 208 13.98 9.45 -6.35
CA LYS A 208 14.54 8.95 -7.61
C LYS A 208 14.54 7.43 -7.67
N ARG A 209 14.97 6.76 -6.59
CA ARG A 209 15.00 5.30 -6.52
C ARG A 209 13.60 4.69 -6.59
N ALA A 210 12.63 5.31 -5.93
CA ALA A 210 11.24 4.87 -5.98
C ALA A 210 10.68 4.92 -7.41
N ALA A 211 10.94 6.01 -8.14
CA ALA A 211 10.56 6.12 -9.56
C ALA A 211 11.20 5.02 -10.42
N ASP A 212 12.51 4.77 -10.25
CA ASP A 212 13.20 3.72 -11.00
C ASP A 212 12.62 2.32 -10.71
N ILE A 213 12.21 2.06 -9.45
CA ILE A 213 11.56 0.80 -9.06
C ILE A 213 10.17 0.70 -9.71
N ALA A 214 9.38 1.77 -9.63
CA ALA A 214 8.05 1.80 -10.24
C ALA A 214 8.11 1.52 -11.75
N ASP A 215 9.04 2.14 -12.47
CA ASP A 215 9.23 1.93 -13.91
C ASP A 215 9.57 0.46 -14.26
N ARG A 216 10.21 -0.29 -13.35
CA ARG A 216 10.53 -1.72 -13.57
C ARG A 216 9.41 -2.66 -13.13
N CYS A 217 8.63 -2.25 -12.14
CA CYS A 217 7.71 -3.11 -11.43
C CYS A 217 6.24 -2.92 -11.83
N SER A 218 5.89 -1.79 -12.45
CA SER A 218 4.53 -1.56 -12.92
C SER A 218 4.13 -2.61 -13.97
N LEU A 219 2.92 -3.10 -13.85
CA LEU A 219 2.28 -4.01 -14.80
C LEU A 219 1.40 -3.23 -15.78
N GLY A 220 1.44 -3.60 -17.05
CA GLY A 220 0.51 -3.05 -18.03
C GLY A 220 -0.93 -3.49 -17.77
N GLU A 221 -1.88 -2.71 -18.30
CA GLU A 221 -3.33 -2.95 -18.16
C GLU A 221 -3.74 -4.37 -18.57
N ALA A 222 -3.15 -4.92 -19.63
CA ALA A 222 -3.42 -6.29 -20.09
C ALA A 222 -3.08 -7.34 -19.00
N THR A 223 -1.97 -7.18 -18.30
CA THR A 223 -1.57 -8.08 -17.21
C THR A 223 -2.47 -7.92 -16.00
N LEU A 224 -2.82 -6.68 -15.62
CA LEU A 224 -3.75 -6.42 -14.53
C LEU A 224 -5.14 -7.00 -14.81
N GLY A 225 -5.65 -6.84 -16.03
CA GLY A 225 -6.92 -7.42 -16.46
C GLY A 225 -6.90 -8.94 -16.48
N LYS A 226 -5.78 -9.56 -16.88
CA LYS A 226 -5.56 -11.01 -16.80
C LYS A 226 -5.64 -11.50 -15.35
N LEU A 227 -4.93 -10.84 -14.44
CA LEU A 227 -4.94 -11.14 -13.00
C LEU A 227 -6.35 -11.05 -12.41
N ALA A 228 -7.07 -9.97 -12.72
CA ALA A 228 -8.43 -9.75 -12.23
C ALA A 228 -9.39 -10.85 -12.68
N ARG A 229 -9.31 -11.27 -13.94
CA ARG A 229 -10.15 -12.36 -14.48
C ARG A 229 -9.80 -13.70 -13.84
N ALA A 230 -8.52 -14.01 -13.68
CA ALA A 230 -8.07 -15.28 -13.09
C ALA A 230 -8.57 -15.45 -11.64
N TYR A 231 -8.60 -14.38 -10.85
CA TYR A 231 -9.03 -14.40 -9.45
C TYR A 231 -10.51 -14.08 -9.23
N LEU A 232 -11.28 -13.75 -10.28
CA LEU A 232 -12.72 -13.52 -10.17
C LEU A 232 -13.47 -14.67 -9.47
N PRO A 233 -13.16 -15.97 -9.72
CA PRO A 233 -13.81 -17.07 -9.02
C PRO A 233 -13.62 -17.04 -7.50
N VAL A 234 -12.47 -16.56 -7.00
CA VAL A 234 -12.19 -16.42 -5.57
C VAL A 234 -13.06 -15.32 -4.97
N ALA A 235 -13.12 -14.16 -5.62
CA ALA A 235 -13.96 -13.04 -5.21
C ALA A 235 -15.46 -13.42 -5.20
N ASP A 236 -15.92 -14.13 -6.23
CA ASP A 236 -17.30 -14.61 -6.33
C ASP A 236 -17.63 -15.65 -5.24
N ALA A 237 -16.72 -16.58 -4.95
CA ALA A 237 -16.89 -17.52 -3.85
C ALA A 237 -16.99 -16.79 -2.51
N CYS A 238 -16.11 -15.82 -2.25
CA CYS A 238 -16.18 -14.99 -1.04
C CYS A 238 -17.52 -14.27 -0.95
N LYS A 239 -17.96 -13.66 -2.06
CA LYS A 239 -19.22 -12.93 -2.12
C LYS A 239 -20.44 -13.81 -1.79
N ARG A 240 -20.47 -15.03 -2.33
CA ARG A 240 -21.58 -15.98 -2.11
C ARG A 240 -21.64 -16.51 -0.68
N HIS A 241 -20.50 -16.79 -0.06
CA HIS A 241 -20.45 -17.50 1.22
C HIS A 241 -20.29 -16.58 2.44
N ILE A 242 -19.72 -15.38 2.25
CA ILE A 242 -19.38 -14.47 3.35
C ILE A 242 -20.28 -13.23 3.31
N GLY A 243 -20.42 -12.63 2.13
CA GLY A 243 -21.11 -11.37 1.94
C GLY A 243 -20.32 -10.43 1.03
N ASP A 244 -20.73 -9.17 0.96
CA ASP A 244 -20.05 -8.18 0.14
C ASP A 244 -18.61 -7.88 0.62
N ARG A 245 -17.91 -7.04 -0.15
CA ARG A 245 -16.50 -6.71 0.13
C ARG A 245 -16.28 -6.08 1.51
N PRO A 246 -17.11 -5.14 2.00
CA PRO A 246 -17.04 -4.68 3.40
C PRO A 246 -17.11 -5.81 4.42
N GLU A 247 -18.02 -6.78 4.25
CA GLU A 247 -18.16 -7.92 5.15
C GLU A 247 -16.94 -8.86 5.06
N VAL A 248 -16.43 -9.16 3.86
CA VAL A 248 -15.19 -9.94 3.67
C VAL A 248 -14.01 -9.26 4.37
N ALA A 249 -13.83 -7.95 4.17
CA ALA A 249 -12.76 -7.19 4.80
C ALA A 249 -12.89 -7.17 6.34
N LYS A 250 -14.13 -7.08 6.85
CA LYS A 250 -14.42 -7.17 8.28
C LYS A 250 -14.05 -8.55 8.84
N ARG A 251 -14.45 -9.64 8.19
CA ARG A 251 -14.16 -11.00 8.65
C ARG A 251 -12.68 -11.38 8.55
N LEU A 252 -11.98 -10.87 7.54
CA LEU A 252 -10.51 -10.94 7.46
C LEU A 252 -9.87 -10.38 8.72
N ARG A 253 -10.28 -9.18 9.16
CA ARG A 253 -9.76 -8.55 10.37
C ARG A 253 -10.00 -9.35 11.65
N HIS A 254 -11.08 -10.11 11.72
CA HIS A 254 -11.45 -10.89 12.90
C HIS A 254 -10.98 -12.35 12.87
N LYS A 255 -10.13 -12.73 11.91
CA LYS A 255 -9.61 -14.10 11.74
C LYS A 255 -10.73 -15.16 11.79
N ASN A 256 -11.79 -14.98 10.99
CA ASN A 256 -12.91 -15.91 10.97
C ASN A 256 -12.50 -17.30 10.41
N ASP A 257 -12.61 -18.34 11.24
CA ASP A 257 -12.17 -19.70 10.93
C ASP A 257 -12.92 -20.38 9.78
N GLU A 258 -14.15 -19.96 9.45
CA GLU A 258 -14.90 -20.54 8.32
C GLU A 258 -14.47 -19.92 6.98
N MET A 259 -13.95 -18.70 7.03
CA MET A 259 -13.61 -17.91 5.85
C MET A 259 -12.26 -18.32 5.27
N TRP A 260 -11.26 -18.55 6.13
CA TRP A 260 -9.90 -18.86 5.74
C TRP A 260 -9.80 -20.11 4.85
N PRO A 261 -10.40 -21.26 5.20
CA PRO A 261 -10.35 -22.47 4.37
C PRO A 261 -10.95 -22.23 2.98
N LEU A 262 -12.09 -21.54 2.88
CA LEU A 262 -12.70 -21.22 1.59
C LEU A 262 -11.72 -20.44 0.71
N MET A 263 -11.17 -19.35 1.26
CA MET A 263 -10.27 -18.47 0.51
C MET A 263 -8.99 -19.17 0.08
N PHE A 264 -8.40 -20.00 0.94
CA PHE A 264 -7.20 -20.75 0.61
C PHE A 264 -7.47 -21.79 -0.47
N ARG A 265 -8.56 -22.57 -0.35
CA ARG A 265 -8.93 -23.57 -1.34
C ARG A 265 -9.15 -22.94 -2.72
N GLU A 266 -9.91 -21.85 -2.77
CA GLU A 266 -10.20 -21.15 -4.02
C GLU A 266 -8.96 -20.50 -4.64
N THR A 267 -8.08 -19.91 -3.82
CA THR A 267 -6.81 -19.34 -4.30
C THR A 267 -5.90 -20.43 -4.85
N VAL A 268 -5.73 -21.55 -4.14
CA VAL A 268 -4.90 -22.68 -4.57
C VAL A 268 -5.46 -23.31 -5.85
N ARG A 269 -6.79 -23.40 -5.99
CA ARG A 269 -7.45 -23.85 -7.22
C ARG A 269 -7.06 -23.00 -8.42
N VAL A 270 -7.16 -21.68 -8.32
CA VAL A 270 -6.73 -20.75 -9.37
C VAL A 270 -5.23 -20.91 -9.66
N MET A 271 -4.38 -20.95 -8.63
CA MET A 271 -2.94 -21.14 -8.83
C MET A 271 -2.60 -22.44 -9.56
N ARG A 272 -3.34 -23.54 -9.34
CA ARG A 272 -3.17 -24.82 -10.06
C ARG A 272 -3.62 -24.74 -11.51
N GLU A 273 -4.77 -24.10 -11.78
CA GLU A 273 -5.27 -23.87 -13.14
C GLU A 273 -4.29 -23.04 -13.98
N TYR A 274 -3.68 -22.03 -13.36
CA TYR A 274 -2.75 -21.09 -13.99
C TYR A 274 -1.28 -21.33 -13.59
N GLN A 275 -0.89 -22.56 -13.26
CA GLN A 275 0.46 -22.88 -12.77
C GLN A 275 1.61 -22.49 -13.75
N GLY A 276 1.30 -22.30 -15.03
CA GLY A 276 2.26 -21.85 -16.06
C GLY A 276 2.38 -20.33 -16.18
N ASP A 277 1.51 -19.56 -15.52
CA ASP A 277 1.51 -18.10 -15.57
C ASP A 277 2.12 -17.53 -14.28
N SER A 278 3.34 -17.02 -14.39
CA SER A 278 4.12 -16.56 -13.24
C SER A 278 3.46 -15.38 -12.50
N ASP A 279 2.76 -14.48 -13.20
CA ASP A 279 2.11 -13.33 -12.57
C ASP A 279 0.93 -13.80 -11.70
N ILE A 280 0.09 -14.70 -12.24
CA ILE A 280 -1.07 -15.26 -11.51
C ILE A 280 -0.60 -16.09 -10.33
N PHE A 281 0.36 -16.98 -10.54
CA PHE A 281 0.92 -17.80 -9.47
C PHE A 281 1.51 -16.93 -8.36
N GLN A 282 2.27 -15.89 -8.73
CA GLN A 282 2.88 -15.00 -7.76
C GLN A 282 1.86 -14.18 -6.96
N ALA A 283 0.78 -13.71 -7.57
CA ALA A 283 -0.28 -13.00 -6.85
C ALA A 283 -0.90 -13.91 -5.76
N GLY A 284 -1.18 -15.16 -6.10
CA GLY A 284 -1.71 -16.16 -5.16
C GLY A 284 -0.71 -16.53 -4.08
N LYS A 285 0.56 -16.74 -4.44
CA LYS A 285 1.64 -17.01 -3.50
C LYS A 285 1.83 -15.85 -2.51
N SER A 286 1.91 -14.61 -3.00
CA SER A 286 2.00 -13.42 -2.15
C SER A 286 0.80 -13.31 -1.20
N PHE A 287 -0.40 -13.59 -1.71
CA PHE A 287 -1.59 -13.62 -0.88
C PHE A 287 -1.44 -14.67 0.23
N LEU A 288 -1.21 -15.93 -0.09
CA LEU A 288 -1.16 -17.02 0.90
C LEU A 288 0.04 -16.96 1.86
N SER A 289 1.13 -16.26 1.48
CA SER A 289 2.37 -16.19 2.27
C SER A 289 2.33 -15.21 3.44
N HIS A 290 1.25 -14.46 3.64
CA HIS A 290 1.12 -13.58 4.81
C HIS A 290 1.24 -14.39 6.11
N PRO A 291 2.00 -13.95 7.13
CA PRO A 291 2.32 -14.74 8.32
C PRO A 291 1.10 -15.38 9.01
N ASP A 292 0.05 -14.59 9.26
CA ASP A 292 -1.19 -15.13 9.87
C ASP A 292 -1.88 -16.19 9.00
N ARG A 293 -1.86 -16.02 7.68
CA ARG A 293 -2.52 -16.92 6.73
C ARG A 293 -1.75 -18.22 6.64
N ARG A 294 -0.44 -18.10 6.49
CA ARG A 294 0.50 -19.22 6.47
C ARG A 294 0.42 -20.04 7.75
N LYS A 295 0.47 -19.40 8.92
CA LYS A 295 0.32 -20.07 10.22
C LYS A 295 -1.00 -20.85 10.29
N TYR A 296 -2.11 -20.26 9.88
CA TYR A 296 -3.40 -20.94 9.86
C TYR A 296 -3.39 -22.17 8.94
N MET A 297 -2.81 -22.04 7.73
CA MET A 297 -2.65 -23.18 6.81
C MET A 297 -1.77 -24.29 7.40
N GLU A 298 -0.67 -23.92 8.08
CA GLU A 298 0.22 -24.87 8.76
C GLU A 298 -0.49 -25.62 9.89
N ASP A 299 -1.34 -24.93 10.65
CA ASP A 299 -2.17 -25.55 11.69
C ASP A 299 -3.17 -26.54 11.10
N LEU A 300 -3.85 -26.20 9.99
CA LEU A 300 -4.73 -27.13 9.27
C LEU A 300 -3.98 -28.34 8.68
N ALA A 301 -2.79 -28.12 8.14
CA ALA A 301 -1.96 -29.16 7.52
C ALA A 301 -1.47 -30.23 8.50
N ARG A 302 -1.54 -29.98 9.81
CA ARG A 302 -1.23 -31.00 10.83
C ARG A 302 -2.28 -32.11 10.89
N THR A 303 -3.52 -31.81 10.54
CA THR A 303 -4.65 -32.74 10.68
C THR A 303 -5.26 -33.16 9.35
N ASP A 304 -4.98 -32.43 8.27
CA ASP A 304 -5.61 -32.65 6.97
C ASP A 304 -4.56 -32.64 5.83
N PRO A 305 -4.36 -33.78 5.13
CA PRO A 305 -3.41 -33.90 4.03
C PRO A 305 -3.66 -32.96 2.85
N GLU A 306 -4.91 -32.49 2.62
CA GLU A 306 -5.23 -31.53 1.57
C GLU A 306 -4.42 -30.24 1.77
N TRP A 307 -4.38 -29.74 3.00
CA TRP A 307 -3.67 -28.51 3.36
C TRP A 307 -2.16 -28.67 3.33
N LYS A 308 -1.65 -29.85 3.68
CA LYS A 308 -0.22 -30.17 3.51
C LYS A 308 0.17 -30.11 2.04
N ALA A 309 -0.60 -30.77 1.16
CA ALA A 309 -0.36 -30.73 -0.28
C ALA A 309 -0.51 -29.32 -0.88
N ALA A 310 -1.40 -28.49 -0.33
CA ALA A 310 -1.53 -27.09 -0.71
C ALA A 310 -0.29 -26.27 -0.34
N LEU A 311 0.23 -26.42 0.89
CA LEU A 311 1.46 -25.76 1.33
C LEU A 311 2.66 -26.19 0.49
N ASP A 312 2.83 -27.50 0.27
CA ASP A 312 3.91 -28.04 -0.55
C ASP A 312 3.87 -27.44 -1.97
N PHE A 313 2.67 -27.25 -2.54
CA PHE A 313 2.46 -26.61 -3.84
C PHE A 313 2.83 -25.12 -3.85
N ILE A 314 2.48 -24.36 -2.80
CA ILE A 314 2.80 -22.92 -2.69
C ILE A 314 4.30 -22.70 -2.51
N ASP A 315 4.95 -23.58 -1.76
CA ASP A 315 6.38 -23.54 -1.46
C ASP A 315 7.25 -24.08 -2.59
N MET A 316 6.65 -24.62 -3.66
CA MET A 316 7.42 -25.00 -4.85
C MET A 316 8.28 -23.80 -5.31
N PRO A 317 9.57 -24.05 -5.61
CA PRO A 317 10.38 -23.03 -6.23
C PRO A 317 9.70 -22.60 -7.53
N GLU A 318 9.70 -21.30 -7.79
CA GLU A 318 9.25 -20.80 -9.09
C GLU A 318 10.08 -21.54 -10.14
N LYS A 319 9.41 -22.33 -10.99
CA LYS A 319 10.08 -22.81 -12.21
C LYS A 319 10.59 -21.55 -12.89
N GLU A 320 11.88 -21.49 -13.20
CA GLU A 320 12.48 -20.35 -13.90
C GLU A 320 11.72 -20.15 -15.21
N GLY A 321 10.67 -19.31 -15.14
CA GLY A 321 9.84 -18.97 -16.27
C GLY A 321 10.70 -18.11 -17.16
N ASN A 322 10.84 -18.51 -18.42
CA ASN A 322 11.62 -17.80 -19.42
C ASN A 322 11.33 -16.28 -19.36
N PRO A 323 12.26 -15.44 -18.89
CA PRO A 323 12.03 -14.01 -18.70
C PRO A 323 11.89 -13.25 -20.03
N ALA A 324 11.98 -13.94 -21.18
CA ALA A 324 12.09 -13.40 -22.53
C ALA A 324 10.85 -12.64 -23.07
N GLY A 325 9.84 -12.33 -22.25
CA GLY A 325 8.58 -11.75 -22.72
C GLY A 325 8.24 -10.35 -22.22
N ARG A 326 8.96 -9.76 -21.26
CA ARG A 326 8.63 -8.39 -20.81
C ARG A 326 9.31 -7.37 -21.75
N PRO A 327 8.58 -6.70 -22.67
CA PRO A 327 9.16 -5.60 -23.40
C PRO A 327 9.62 -4.55 -22.39
N SER A 328 10.87 -4.11 -22.53
CA SER A 328 11.37 -2.96 -21.77
C SER A 328 10.43 -1.78 -22.01
N PRO A 329 9.97 -1.06 -20.96
CA PRO A 329 9.13 0.14 -21.09
C PRO A 329 9.74 1.22 -21.99
N GLN A 330 11.05 1.15 -22.26
CA GLN A 330 11.75 2.09 -23.14
C GLN A 330 11.37 1.95 -24.62
N GLY A 331 10.63 0.91 -25.03
CA GLY A 331 10.18 0.72 -26.42
C GLY A 331 8.90 1.46 -26.82
N ALA A 332 8.13 2.02 -25.88
CA ALA A 332 6.79 2.57 -26.16
C ALA A 332 6.75 4.07 -26.52
N LYS A 333 7.90 4.76 -26.61
CA LYS A 333 7.96 6.21 -26.89
C LYS A 333 8.16 6.59 -28.37
N ALA A 334 8.04 5.66 -29.31
CA ALA A 334 8.28 5.93 -30.74
C ALA A 334 7.04 5.84 -31.66
N ALA A 335 5.83 5.77 -31.10
CA ALA A 335 4.62 5.72 -31.92
C ALA A 335 3.47 6.50 -31.27
N LEU A 336 3.61 7.83 -31.22
CA LEU A 336 2.53 8.81 -31.17
C LEU A 336 2.99 10.08 -31.87
#